data_AF-A0A3P4B551-F1
#
_entry.id   AF-A0A3P4B551-F1
#
_cell.length_a   1.000
_cell.length_b   1.000
_cell.length_c   1.000
_cell.angle_alpha   90.00
_cell.angle_beta   90.00
_cell.angle_gamma   90.00
#
_symmetry.space_group_name_H-M   'P 1'
#
loop_
_entity.id
_entity.type
_entity.pdbx_description
1 polymer ?
#
loop_
_entity_poly.entity_id
_entity_poly.type
_entity_poly.pdbx_seq_one_letter_code
_entity_poly.pdbx_strand_id
1 'polypeptide(L)'
;MTSSRPREATLRPTMTVEIPVRDGVRIAAAVYLPAGAAPAPALLAASPYRFDNNSVAPAPIFLWRETGPIDYYLDHGYAFVHMDVRGTGRSGGEYRYMCLKEQQDLYDVIEWIGRQDWCTGKVGGIGQSYYARMQWFMGIQNPPSLACIAPFDGNIDTYRSSAYTGGIFGEYPLHWYNSVARAVNQYPAEGPERLLDWDYTGEVRRHRLYDDFWRERAAAENIDKIEVPVFSIGVWSKVDLHLNGNIVGFQRTRSARKLLVLGSSDVAAAVADYSSEAFHDKYLRRFYDRWLKGIDNGADADAPVTYFVPGANQFRTAQDWPPDGIHYQEYFLAPGPTGSVASLNDGALREAPAGNDVQPTTFDYPNPNWRRGTVGFDSQGRPDRVRYALTFTTEPLADALEVTGPITLELYAGSSNTDTQFIVKLSEQYAQTEAERAEDAQPRSRIVSKGWLRASHRAMDEERSLEHAPWYLHTDPQPLTPGKVEKLVIAIMPTAHQFKKGSRIRLEISNGDSPVTDAPFHHAYAPWQMGTDTIHHDHGHPSRLSLPVMRR
;
A
#
# COMPACT_ATOMS: atom_id res chain seq x y z
N MET A 1 31.28 19.28 -10.69
CA MET A 1 30.77 20.04 -11.84
C MET A 1 29.83 19.13 -12.60
N THR A 2 28.54 19.24 -12.31
CA THR A 2 27.47 18.45 -12.91
C THR A 2 27.17 18.97 -14.31
N SER A 3 27.60 18.23 -15.32
CA SER A 3 27.20 18.45 -16.71
C SER A 3 25.72 18.08 -16.83
N SER A 4 24.85 19.07 -16.73
CA SER A 4 23.46 18.93 -17.13
C SER A 4 23.41 18.89 -18.65
N ARG A 5 23.27 17.71 -19.26
CA ARG A 5 22.80 17.61 -20.65
C ARG A 5 21.45 18.35 -20.73
N PRO A 6 21.17 19.11 -21.80
CA PRO A 6 19.82 19.60 -22.03
C PRO A 6 18.90 18.39 -22.24
N ARG A 7 17.94 18.17 -21.32
CA ARG A 7 16.91 17.13 -21.45
C ARG A 7 15.85 17.55 -22.48
N GLU A 8 16.23 17.58 -23.77
CA GLU A 8 15.33 17.96 -24.87
C GLU A 8 15.17 16.89 -25.97
N ALA A 9 15.89 15.76 -25.89
CA ALA A 9 15.60 14.64 -26.80
C ALA A 9 14.54 13.71 -26.18
N THR A 10 13.38 13.59 -26.84
CA THR A 10 12.39 12.55 -26.53
C THR A 10 13.09 11.18 -26.52
N LEU A 11 13.00 10.45 -25.41
CA LEU A 11 13.60 9.13 -25.28
C LEU A 11 12.90 8.15 -26.23
N ARG A 12 13.62 7.69 -27.26
CA ARG A 12 13.13 6.70 -28.22
C ARG A 12 13.74 5.32 -27.94
N PRO A 13 12.97 4.23 -28.08
CA PRO A 13 13.53 2.89 -27.97
C PRO A 13 14.52 2.64 -29.10
N THR A 14 15.57 1.87 -28.81
CA THR A 14 16.50 1.35 -29.82
C THR A 14 15.76 0.45 -30.80
N MET A 15 14.82 -0.35 -30.29
CA MET A 15 13.94 -1.19 -31.10
C MET A 15 12.63 -1.50 -30.35
N THR A 16 11.59 -1.81 -31.11
CA THR A 16 10.36 -2.43 -30.60
C THR A 16 10.31 -3.86 -31.11
N VAL A 17 10.01 -4.81 -30.23
CA VAL A 17 10.02 -6.25 -30.52
C VAL A 17 8.68 -6.87 -30.20
N GLU A 18 8.34 -7.95 -30.91
CA GLU A 18 7.22 -8.82 -30.63
C GLU A 18 7.73 -10.20 -30.23
N ILE A 19 7.50 -10.58 -28.99
CA ILE A 19 8.03 -11.79 -28.37
C ILE A 19 6.94 -12.87 -28.38
N PRO A 20 7.11 -13.98 -29.09
CA PRO A 20 6.17 -15.08 -29.04
C PRO A 20 6.27 -15.78 -27.67
N VAL A 21 5.15 -15.87 -26.95
CA VAL A 21 5.03 -16.61 -25.69
C VAL A 21 4.43 -18.00 -25.93
N ARG A 22 4.42 -18.85 -24.91
CA ARG A 22 4.12 -20.29 -25.01
C ARG A 22 2.78 -20.66 -25.67
N ASP A 23 1.79 -19.78 -25.61
CA ASP A 23 0.46 -19.99 -26.22
C ASP A 23 0.31 -19.33 -27.61
N GLY A 24 1.41 -18.84 -28.18
CA GLY A 24 1.45 -18.24 -29.52
C GLY A 24 1.07 -16.75 -29.57
N VAL A 25 0.63 -16.16 -28.45
CA VAL A 25 0.44 -14.71 -28.38
C VAL A 25 1.79 -14.00 -28.52
N ARG A 26 1.76 -12.79 -29.08
CA ARG A 26 2.92 -11.92 -29.21
C ARG A 26 2.85 -10.81 -28.19
N ILE A 27 3.83 -10.76 -27.31
CA ILE A 27 3.98 -9.71 -26.30
C ILE A 27 4.92 -8.64 -26.85
N ALA A 28 4.46 -7.40 -26.89
CA ALA A 28 5.24 -6.27 -27.38
C ALA A 28 6.11 -5.68 -26.27
N ALA A 29 7.33 -5.29 -26.64
CA ALA A 29 8.23 -4.57 -25.74
C ALA A 29 9.06 -3.51 -26.47
N ALA A 30 9.30 -2.39 -25.80
CA ALA A 30 10.30 -1.41 -26.18
C ALA A 30 11.64 -1.75 -25.52
N VAL A 31 12.69 -1.88 -26.31
CA VAL A 31 14.05 -2.16 -25.86
C VAL A 31 14.93 -0.93 -26.05
N TYR A 32 15.61 -0.54 -24.98
CA TYR A 32 16.56 0.55 -24.93
C TYR A 32 17.93 -0.03 -24.60
N LEU A 33 18.89 0.16 -25.50
CA LEU A 33 20.26 -0.34 -25.33
C LEU A 33 21.19 0.81 -24.93
N PRO A 34 22.16 0.56 -24.04
CA PRO A 34 23.19 1.54 -23.73
C PRO A 34 24.05 1.81 -24.96
N ALA A 35 24.71 2.97 -25.01
CA ALA A 35 25.60 3.30 -26.12
C ALA A 35 26.81 2.35 -26.13
N GLY A 36 27.07 1.71 -27.28
CA GLY A 36 28.15 0.74 -27.46
C GLY A 36 27.66 -0.61 -27.98
N ALA A 37 28.59 -1.53 -28.23
CA ALA A 37 28.30 -2.85 -28.81
C ALA A 37 28.43 -4.01 -27.79
N ALA A 38 28.75 -3.73 -26.52
CA ALA A 38 28.92 -4.76 -25.51
C ALA A 38 27.56 -5.22 -24.94
N PRO A 39 27.36 -6.53 -24.70
CA PRO A 39 26.17 -7.02 -24.00
C PRO A 39 26.05 -6.42 -22.60
N ALA A 40 24.83 -6.10 -22.18
CA ALA A 40 24.52 -5.50 -20.89
C ALA A 40 23.48 -6.33 -20.11
N PRO A 41 23.49 -6.35 -18.76
CA PRO A 41 22.35 -6.87 -18.02
C PRO A 41 21.10 -6.04 -18.32
N ALA A 42 19.94 -6.67 -18.29
CA ALA A 42 18.67 -6.02 -18.62
C ALA A 42 17.83 -5.75 -17.37
N LEU A 43 17.13 -4.62 -17.37
CA LEU A 43 16.05 -4.34 -16.43
C LEU A 43 14.70 -4.43 -17.14
N LEU A 44 13.77 -5.21 -16.60
CA LEU A 44 12.43 -5.41 -17.15
C LEU A 44 11.39 -4.67 -16.31
N ALA A 45 10.67 -3.75 -16.96
CA ALA A 45 9.49 -3.09 -16.44
C ALA A 45 8.25 -3.61 -17.20
N ALA A 46 7.32 -4.26 -16.51
CA ALA A 46 6.10 -4.83 -17.10
C ALA A 46 4.83 -4.15 -16.56
N SER A 47 3.99 -3.61 -17.43
CA SER A 47 2.73 -2.96 -17.01
C SER A 47 1.64 -2.92 -18.08
N PRO A 48 0.40 -2.55 -17.71
CA PRO A 48 -0.67 -2.26 -18.67
C PRO A 48 -0.63 -0.82 -19.20
N TYR A 49 0.43 -0.04 -18.94
CA TYR A 49 0.42 1.41 -19.16
C TYR A 49 1.04 1.88 -20.48
N ARG A 50 1.45 0.93 -21.32
CA ARG A 50 2.01 1.14 -22.66
C ARG A 50 3.38 1.83 -22.67
N PHE A 51 4.38 1.18 -23.25
CA PHE A 51 5.68 1.81 -23.47
C PHE A 51 5.64 2.99 -24.44
N ASP A 52 4.58 3.10 -25.25
CA ASP A 52 4.30 4.25 -26.12
C ASP A 52 4.26 5.58 -25.35
N ASN A 53 3.96 5.52 -24.06
CA ASN A 53 3.90 6.71 -23.22
C ASN A 53 5.24 7.05 -22.53
N ASN A 54 6.34 6.33 -22.82
CA ASN A 54 7.66 6.63 -22.26
C ASN A 54 8.21 8.01 -22.68
N SER A 55 7.67 8.61 -23.75
CA SER A 55 8.03 9.95 -24.24
C SER A 55 7.60 11.07 -23.30
N VAL A 56 6.66 10.82 -22.37
CA VAL A 56 6.26 11.83 -21.37
C VAL A 56 7.22 11.90 -20.19
N ALA A 57 7.25 13.06 -19.54
CA ALA A 57 8.04 13.28 -18.34
C ALA A 57 7.55 12.40 -17.15
N PRO A 58 8.45 11.90 -16.29
CA PRO A 58 8.07 11.27 -15.02
C PRO A 58 7.61 12.31 -14.00
N ALA A 59 6.37 12.76 -14.16
CA ALA A 59 5.75 13.68 -13.23
C ALA A 59 4.71 12.93 -12.37
N PRO A 60 4.47 13.37 -11.12
CA PRO A 60 3.43 12.81 -10.26
C PRO A 60 2.02 12.80 -10.85
N ILE A 61 1.74 13.64 -11.85
CA ILE A 61 0.46 13.66 -12.57
C ILE A 61 0.30 12.47 -13.53
N PHE A 62 1.40 11.79 -13.88
CA PHE A 62 1.43 10.61 -14.75
C PHE A 62 1.75 9.36 -13.92
N LEU A 63 0.82 8.98 -13.04
CA LEU A 63 0.91 7.79 -12.18
C LEU A 63 1.00 6.46 -12.95
N TRP A 64 1.04 6.50 -14.27
CA TRP A 64 1.22 5.36 -15.16
C TRP A 64 2.64 5.29 -15.77
N ARG A 65 3.47 6.33 -15.59
CA ARG A 65 4.88 6.39 -16.03
C ARG A 65 5.83 6.04 -14.87
N GLU A 66 5.53 4.92 -14.21
CA GLU A 66 6.20 4.40 -13.00
C GLU A 66 7.41 3.48 -13.32
N THR A 67 8.13 3.76 -14.41
CA THR A 67 9.28 2.96 -14.89
C THR A 67 10.61 3.35 -14.23
N GLY A 68 10.73 4.56 -13.70
CA GLY A 68 11.99 5.16 -13.26
C GLY A 68 12.72 5.92 -14.39
N PRO A 69 13.95 6.42 -14.17
CA PRO A 69 14.73 7.13 -15.18
C PRO A 69 15.44 6.12 -16.10
N ILE A 70 14.85 5.83 -17.26
CA ILE A 70 15.38 4.86 -18.22
C ILE A 70 16.78 5.27 -18.72
N ASP A 71 16.94 6.54 -19.09
CA ASP A 71 18.20 7.15 -19.57
C ASP A 71 19.34 6.99 -18.56
N TYR A 72 19.06 7.20 -17.28
CA TYR A 72 20.03 6.97 -16.21
C TYR A 72 20.58 5.54 -16.23
N TYR A 73 19.74 4.52 -16.44
CA TYR A 73 20.19 3.13 -16.49
C TYR A 73 21.03 2.82 -17.74
N LEU A 74 20.69 3.42 -18.88
CA LEU A 74 21.49 3.31 -20.11
C LEU A 74 22.88 3.90 -19.92
N ASP A 75 22.98 5.09 -19.30
CA ASP A 75 24.26 5.74 -19.00
C ASP A 75 25.12 4.94 -17.99
N HIS A 76 24.50 4.03 -17.23
CA HIS A 76 25.18 3.12 -16.29
C HIS A 76 25.35 1.69 -16.82
N GLY A 77 25.20 1.48 -18.14
CA GLY A 77 25.51 0.20 -18.78
C GLY A 77 24.49 -0.91 -18.48
N TYR A 78 23.22 -0.55 -18.37
CA TYR A 78 22.10 -1.49 -18.36
C TYR A 78 21.32 -1.37 -19.67
N ALA A 79 20.84 -2.50 -20.19
CA ALA A 79 19.71 -2.48 -21.11
C ALA A 79 18.41 -2.29 -20.31
N PHE A 80 17.42 -1.64 -20.92
CA PHE A 80 16.11 -1.44 -20.32
C PHE A 80 15.03 -1.96 -21.26
N VAL A 81 14.08 -2.74 -20.74
CA VAL A 81 12.96 -3.30 -21.49
C VAL A 81 11.66 -2.89 -20.82
N HIS A 82 10.81 -2.15 -21.53
CA HIS A 82 9.45 -1.87 -21.09
C HIS A 82 8.48 -2.74 -21.90
N MET A 83 7.86 -3.70 -21.22
CA MET A 83 6.90 -4.66 -21.76
C MET A 83 5.46 -4.19 -21.52
N ASP A 84 4.65 -4.23 -22.58
CA ASP A 84 3.20 -4.13 -22.47
C ASP A 84 2.67 -5.50 -22.07
N VAL A 85 1.98 -5.61 -20.93
CA VAL A 85 1.42 -6.91 -20.51
C VAL A 85 0.34 -7.38 -21.48
N ARG A 86 0.06 -8.69 -21.48
CA ARG A 86 -0.91 -9.34 -22.38
C ARG A 86 -2.21 -8.54 -22.53
N GLY A 87 -2.60 -8.34 -23.77
CA GLY A 87 -3.85 -7.67 -24.13
C GLY A 87 -3.90 -6.18 -23.86
N THR A 88 -2.75 -5.55 -23.60
CA THR A 88 -2.59 -4.10 -23.44
C THR A 88 -1.61 -3.54 -24.44
N GLY A 89 -1.71 -2.24 -24.71
CA GLY A 89 -0.90 -1.53 -25.68
C GLY A 89 -0.79 -2.25 -27.00
N ARG A 90 0.45 -2.56 -27.38
CA ARG A 90 0.75 -3.28 -28.62
C ARG A 90 0.78 -4.80 -28.47
N SER A 91 0.63 -5.33 -27.26
CA SER A 91 0.59 -6.78 -27.01
C SER A 91 -0.70 -7.42 -27.49
N GLY A 92 -0.58 -8.62 -28.06
CA GLY A 92 -1.69 -9.47 -28.43
C GLY A 92 -2.42 -10.07 -27.23
N GLY A 93 -3.46 -10.86 -27.51
CA GLY A 93 -4.27 -11.53 -26.49
C GLY A 93 -5.29 -10.61 -25.81
N GLU A 94 -5.78 -11.05 -24.66
CA GLU A 94 -6.84 -10.38 -23.89
C GLU A 94 -6.35 -10.00 -22.50
N TYR A 95 -6.65 -8.78 -22.07
CA TYR A 95 -6.27 -8.31 -20.74
C TYR A 95 -7.20 -8.91 -19.68
N ARG A 96 -6.58 -9.65 -18.75
CA ARG A 96 -7.23 -10.26 -17.59
C ARG A 96 -6.31 -10.05 -16.39
N TYR A 97 -6.42 -8.87 -15.77
CA TYR A 97 -5.61 -8.39 -14.64
C TYR A 97 -4.93 -9.51 -13.85
N MET A 98 -3.61 -9.61 -14.01
CA MET A 98 -2.71 -10.51 -13.31
C MET A 98 -3.12 -11.98 -13.32
N CYS A 99 -3.87 -12.42 -14.34
CA CYS A 99 -4.22 -13.83 -14.49
C CYS A 99 -2.97 -14.68 -14.69
N LEU A 100 -3.13 -15.99 -14.54
CA LEU A 100 -2.03 -16.94 -14.68
C LEU A 100 -1.28 -16.80 -16.03
N LYS A 101 -1.98 -16.49 -17.13
CA LYS A 101 -1.34 -16.29 -18.44
C LYS A 101 -0.40 -15.10 -18.45
N GLU A 102 -0.84 -13.96 -17.92
CA GLU A 102 0.00 -12.76 -17.79
C GLU A 102 1.23 -13.04 -16.91
N GLN A 103 1.06 -13.81 -15.83
CA GLN A 103 2.18 -14.23 -14.98
C GLN A 103 3.17 -15.14 -15.73
N GLN A 104 2.67 -16.10 -16.50
CA GLN A 104 3.51 -17.02 -17.30
C GLN A 104 4.25 -16.30 -18.44
N ASP A 105 3.66 -15.24 -19.00
CA ASP A 105 4.32 -14.42 -20.01
C ASP A 105 5.59 -13.76 -19.46
N LEU A 106 5.63 -13.44 -18.17
CA LEU A 106 6.84 -12.90 -17.52
C LEU A 106 8.02 -13.88 -17.64
N TYR A 107 7.78 -15.18 -17.43
CA TYR A 107 8.80 -16.21 -17.61
C TYR A 107 9.33 -16.22 -19.04
N ASP A 108 8.40 -16.29 -20.01
CA ASP A 108 8.75 -16.42 -21.42
C ASP A 108 9.50 -15.19 -21.94
N VAL A 109 9.09 -13.99 -21.51
CA VAL A 109 9.75 -12.73 -21.87
C VAL A 109 11.12 -12.60 -21.20
N ILE A 110 11.25 -12.93 -19.92
CA ILE A 110 12.56 -12.89 -19.23
C ILE A 110 13.55 -13.84 -19.90
N GLU A 111 13.13 -15.07 -20.23
CA GLU A 111 13.98 -16.04 -20.92
C GLU A 111 14.31 -15.62 -22.36
N TRP A 112 13.39 -14.94 -23.04
CA TRP A 112 13.68 -14.35 -24.34
C TRP A 112 14.73 -13.25 -24.24
N ILE A 113 14.61 -12.33 -23.26
CA ILE A 113 15.57 -11.25 -23.01
C ILE A 113 16.96 -11.82 -22.73
N GLY A 114 17.05 -12.80 -21.82
CA GLY A 114 18.33 -13.40 -21.41
C GLY A 114 19.08 -14.10 -22.54
N ARG A 115 18.41 -14.42 -23.66
CA ARG A 115 19.01 -15.10 -24.83
C ARG A 115 19.42 -14.16 -25.96
N GLN A 116 19.17 -12.86 -25.84
CA GLN A 116 19.54 -11.91 -26.89
C GLN A 116 21.03 -11.60 -26.86
N ASP A 117 21.65 -11.38 -28.02
CA ASP A 117 23.09 -11.08 -28.15
C ASP A 117 23.51 -9.80 -27.42
N TRP A 118 22.56 -8.88 -27.17
CA TRP A 118 22.80 -7.65 -26.41
C TRP A 118 22.63 -7.82 -24.89
N CYS A 119 22.19 -8.99 -24.41
CA CYS A 119 22.00 -9.26 -22.99
C CYS A 119 23.14 -10.13 -22.43
N THR A 120 23.53 -9.91 -21.17
CA THR A 120 24.50 -10.78 -20.47
C THR A 120 23.91 -12.10 -19.97
N GLY A 121 22.63 -12.34 -20.23
CA GLY A 121 21.88 -13.46 -19.63
C GLY A 121 21.31 -13.17 -18.25
N LYS A 122 21.50 -11.95 -17.71
CA LYS A 122 20.97 -11.53 -16.40
C LYS A 122 19.91 -10.45 -16.56
N VAL A 123 18.72 -10.72 -16.02
CA VAL A 123 17.56 -9.84 -16.02
C VAL A 123 17.18 -9.48 -14.59
N GLY A 124 16.91 -8.21 -14.32
CA GLY A 124 16.35 -7.73 -13.06
C GLY A 124 14.96 -7.13 -13.27
N GLY A 125 14.08 -7.25 -12.27
CA GLY A 125 12.81 -6.53 -12.26
C GLY A 125 13.00 -5.06 -11.84
N ILE A 126 12.22 -4.14 -12.42
CA ILE A 126 12.17 -2.72 -12.01
C ILE A 126 10.77 -2.13 -12.17
N GLY A 127 10.48 -1.06 -11.43
CA GLY A 127 9.27 -0.27 -11.55
C GLY A 127 8.52 -0.14 -10.22
N GLN A 128 7.58 0.81 -10.19
CA GLN A 128 6.72 1.10 -9.06
C GLN A 128 5.29 0.54 -9.26
N SER A 129 4.51 0.27 -8.20
CA SER A 129 3.06 -0.04 -8.30
C SER A 129 2.77 -1.29 -9.15
N TYR A 130 2.05 -1.21 -10.28
CA TYR A 130 1.78 -2.41 -11.12
C TYR A 130 3.07 -3.09 -11.55
N TYR A 131 4.09 -2.31 -11.92
CA TYR A 131 5.39 -2.85 -12.28
C TYR A 131 6.01 -3.62 -11.11
N ALA A 132 5.95 -3.08 -9.88
CA ALA A 132 6.40 -3.76 -8.68
C ALA A 132 5.62 -5.05 -8.40
N ARG A 133 4.30 -5.06 -8.64
CA ARG A 133 3.48 -6.27 -8.52
C ARG A 133 3.90 -7.36 -9.50
N MET A 134 4.22 -6.98 -10.74
CA MET A 134 4.76 -7.92 -11.72
C MET A 134 6.09 -8.50 -11.27
N GLN A 135 6.94 -7.74 -10.59
CA GLN A 135 8.20 -8.26 -10.06
C GLN A 135 8.01 -9.39 -9.03
N TRP A 136 6.99 -9.32 -8.17
CA TRP A 136 6.65 -10.43 -7.28
C TRP A 136 6.33 -11.70 -8.08
N PHE A 137 5.54 -11.57 -9.15
CA PHE A 137 5.24 -12.71 -10.03
C PHE A 137 6.44 -13.17 -10.87
N MET A 138 7.34 -12.26 -11.29
CA MET A 138 8.61 -12.63 -11.94
C MET A 138 9.40 -13.57 -11.02
N GLY A 139 9.54 -13.18 -9.74
CA GLY A 139 10.19 -13.99 -8.73
C GLY A 139 9.50 -15.33 -8.50
N ILE A 140 8.16 -15.37 -8.45
CA ILE A 140 7.40 -16.61 -8.24
C ILE A 140 7.57 -17.60 -9.40
N GLN A 141 7.66 -17.10 -10.64
CA GLN A 141 7.86 -17.95 -11.82
C GLN A 141 9.29 -18.50 -11.93
N ASN A 142 10.26 -17.90 -11.23
CA ASN A 142 11.68 -18.27 -11.22
C ASN A 142 12.28 -18.62 -12.60
N PRO A 143 12.19 -17.73 -13.62
CA PRO A 143 12.89 -17.96 -14.88
C PRO A 143 14.42 -17.96 -14.65
N PRO A 144 15.19 -18.88 -15.26
CA PRO A 144 16.63 -18.99 -15.06
C PRO A 144 17.43 -17.70 -15.29
N SER A 145 16.98 -16.84 -16.21
CA SER A 145 17.65 -15.57 -16.52
C SER A 145 17.35 -14.45 -15.51
N LEU A 146 16.39 -14.62 -14.60
CA LEU A 146 16.11 -13.64 -13.54
C LEU A 146 17.16 -13.72 -12.44
N ALA A 147 17.78 -12.59 -12.13
CA ALA A 147 18.87 -12.51 -11.18
C ALA A 147 18.52 -11.72 -9.90
N CYS A 148 17.54 -10.83 -9.93
CA CYS A 148 17.02 -10.12 -8.74
C CYS A 148 15.72 -9.36 -9.04
N ILE A 149 14.98 -8.99 -7.99
CA ILE A 149 13.85 -8.05 -8.09
C ILE A 149 13.96 -6.94 -7.03
N ALA A 150 13.45 -5.75 -7.36
CA ALA A 150 13.34 -4.62 -6.44
C ALA A 150 11.94 -3.96 -6.51
N PRO A 151 10.90 -4.62 -5.98
CA PRO A 151 9.53 -4.12 -6.03
C PRO A 151 9.36 -2.86 -5.18
N PHE A 152 9.19 -1.71 -5.83
CA PHE A 152 8.93 -0.42 -5.18
C PHE A 152 7.43 -0.14 -5.09
N ASP A 153 6.91 0.06 -3.87
CA ASP A 153 5.52 0.44 -3.61
C ASP A 153 4.54 -0.47 -4.36
N GLY A 154 4.56 -1.77 -4.05
CA GLY A 154 3.79 -2.81 -4.75
C GLY A 154 3.26 -3.88 -3.82
N ASN A 155 1.93 -4.00 -3.73
CA ASN A 155 1.28 -5.01 -2.89
C ASN A 155 1.40 -6.43 -3.46
N ILE A 156 1.13 -7.43 -2.62
CA ILE A 156 1.18 -8.86 -3.01
C ILE A 156 -0.21 -9.53 -3.04
N ASP A 157 -1.25 -8.80 -2.66
CA ASP A 157 -2.62 -9.32 -2.57
C ASP A 157 -3.61 -8.17 -2.76
N THR A 158 -4.20 -8.06 -3.94
CA THR A 158 -5.15 -6.98 -4.26
C THR A 158 -6.44 -7.05 -3.46
N TYR A 159 -6.88 -8.26 -3.07
CA TYR A 159 -8.09 -8.41 -2.25
C TYR A 159 -7.92 -7.69 -0.92
N ARG A 160 -6.87 -8.07 -0.18
CA ARG A 160 -6.59 -7.53 1.16
C ARG A 160 -6.03 -6.11 1.16
N SER A 161 -5.53 -5.63 0.02
CA SER A 161 -4.82 -4.34 -0.05
C SER A 161 -5.65 -3.18 -0.58
N SER A 162 -6.62 -3.42 -1.48
CA SER A 162 -7.42 -2.31 -2.04
C SER A 162 -8.79 -2.65 -2.59
N ALA A 163 -9.09 -3.92 -2.90
CA ALA A 163 -10.42 -4.30 -3.38
C ALA A 163 -11.40 -4.53 -2.23
N TYR A 164 -10.96 -5.23 -1.19
CA TYR A 164 -11.77 -5.59 -0.03
C TYR A 164 -10.92 -5.54 1.25
N THR A 165 -10.27 -4.40 1.53
CA THR A 165 -9.40 -4.23 2.70
C THR A 165 -10.20 -4.52 3.98
N GLY A 166 -9.78 -5.52 4.76
CA GLY A 166 -10.54 -5.99 5.92
C GLY A 166 -11.92 -6.59 5.60
N GLY A 167 -12.20 -6.95 4.35
CA GLY A 167 -13.52 -7.36 3.86
C GLY A 167 -14.42 -6.20 3.42
N ILE A 168 -13.93 -4.96 3.44
CA ILE A 168 -14.69 -3.75 3.08
C ILE A 168 -14.36 -3.36 1.64
N PHE A 169 -15.37 -3.21 0.79
CA PHE A 169 -15.19 -2.84 -0.62
C PHE A 169 -14.50 -1.47 -0.77
N GLY A 170 -13.39 -1.44 -1.50
CA GLY A 170 -12.64 -0.23 -1.83
C GLY A 170 -12.89 0.24 -3.27
N GLU A 171 -12.96 1.55 -3.48
CA GLU A 171 -13.24 2.14 -4.80
C GLU A 171 -11.99 2.25 -5.70
N TYR A 172 -10.79 2.08 -5.14
CA TYR A 172 -9.54 2.28 -5.86
C TYR A 172 -9.38 1.40 -7.11
N PRO A 173 -9.65 0.07 -7.09
CA PRO A 173 -9.48 -0.75 -8.28
C PRO A 173 -10.34 -0.30 -9.47
N LEU A 174 -11.52 0.25 -9.20
CA LEU A 174 -12.44 0.75 -10.22
C LEU A 174 -11.94 2.05 -10.82
N HIS A 175 -11.50 2.98 -9.96
CA HIS A 175 -10.89 4.23 -10.37
C HIS A 175 -9.63 3.97 -11.19
N TRP A 176 -8.70 3.15 -10.67
CA TRP A 176 -7.47 2.78 -11.37
C TRP A 176 -7.76 2.17 -12.74
N TYR A 177 -8.66 1.19 -12.82
CA TYR A 177 -8.89 0.50 -14.08
C TYR A 177 -9.51 1.41 -15.15
N ASN A 178 -10.52 2.21 -14.80
CA ASN A 178 -11.22 3.05 -15.77
C ASN A 178 -10.46 4.35 -16.07
N SER A 179 -9.96 5.03 -15.05
CA SER A 179 -9.32 6.35 -15.20
C SER A 179 -7.82 6.28 -15.52
N VAL A 180 -7.18 5.13 -15.30
CA VAL A 180 -5.74 4.95 -15.59
C VAL A 180 -5.56 3.90 -16.69
N ALA A 181 -5.78 2.62 -16.39
CA ALA A 181 -5.42 1.53 -17.32
C ALA A 181 -6.17 1.63 -18.66
N ARG A 182 -7.50 1.77 -18.65
CA ARG A 182 -8.30 1.95 -19.87
C ARG A 182 -7.96 3.26 -20.58
N ALA A 183 -7.91 4.36 -19.84
CA ALA A 183 -7.66 5.68 -20.40
C ALA A 183 -6.35 5.75 -21.20
N VAL A 184 -5.23 5.28 -20.63
CA VAL A 184 -3.92 5.32 -21.33
C VAL A 184 -3.82 4.34 -22.50
N ASN A 185 -4.68 3.32 -22.53
CA ASN A 185 -4.77 2.40 -23.67
C ASN A 185 -5.61 2.95 -24.81
N GLN A 186 -6.71 3.64 -24.49
CA GLN A 186 -7.60 4.27 -25.47
C GLN A 186 -7.02 5.58 -26.03
N TYR A 187 -6.31 6.34 -25.21
CA TYR A 187 -5.78 7.65 -25.58
C TYR A 187 -4.26 7.71 -25.35
N PRO A 188 -3.47 6.88 -26.07
CA PRO A 188 -2.03 6.85 -25.89
C PRO A 188 -1.37 8.11 -26.46
N ALA A 189 -0.17 8.44 -25.97
CA ALA A 189 0.64 9.51 -26.54
C ALA A 189 1.09 9.20 -27.98
N GLU A 190 1.37 7.92 -28.26
CA GLU A 190 1.81 7.41 -29.56
C GLU A 190 1.20 6.01 -29.83
N GLY A 191 1.16 5.60 -31.10
CA GLY A 191 0.65 4.27 -31.51
C GLY A 191 -0.88 4.16 -31.57
N PRO A 192 -1.42 3.00 -31.99
CA PRO A 192 -2.85 2.80 -32.16
C PRO A 192 -3.58 2.71 -30.81
N GLU A 193 -4.79 3.25 -30.74
CA GLU A 193 -5.67 3.10 -29.57
C GLU A 193 -6.08 1.64 -29.35
N ARG A 194 -6.41 1.30 -28.10
CA ARG A 194 -6.89 -0.01 -27.72
C ARG A 194 -7.92 0.09 -26.60
N LEU A 195 -9.07 -0.56 -26.80
CA LEU A 195 -10.05 -0.74 -25.76
C LEU A 195 -9.71 -1.98 -24.91
N LEU A 196 -9.78 -1.84 -23.59
CA LEU A 196 -9.71 -2.98 -22.67
C LEU A 196 -11.16 -3.41 -22.34
N ASP A 197 -11.68 -4.34 -23.14
CA ASP A 197 -13.11 -4.72 -23.11
C ASP A 197 -13.56 -5.42 -21.82
N TRP A 198 -12.62 -6.07 -21.12
CA TRP A 198 -12.95 -6.84 -19.93
C TRP A 198 -13.60 -5.98 -18.83
N ASP A 199 -14.74 -6.42 -18.31
CA ASP A 199 -15.40 -5.73 -17.19
C ASP A 199 -14.73 -6.07 -15.85
N TYR A 200 -13.49 -5.61 -15.64
CA TYR A 200 -12.78 -5.78 -14.37
C TYR A 200 -13.58 -5.21 -13.20
N THR A 201 -14.25 -4.07 -13.39
CA THR A 201 -15.10 -3.46 -12.36
C THR A 201 -16.22 -4.39 -11.92
N GLY A 202 -16.91 -5.02 -12.88
CA GLY A 202 -17.92 -6.04 -12.60
C GLY A 202 -17.33 -7.26 -11.89
N GLU A 203 -16.17 -7.76 -12.32
CA GLU A 203 -15.52 -8.90 -11.68
C GLU A 203 -15.15 -8.62 -10.21
N VAL A 204 -14.57 -7.46 -9.91
CA VAL A 204 -14.29 -7.06 -8.51
C VAL A 204 -15.57 -7.04 -7.69
N ARG A 205 -16.70 -6.58 -8.24
CA ARG A 205 -18.00 -6.54 -7.54
C ARG A 205 -18.66 -7.93 -7.40
N ARG A 206 -18.40 -8.87 -8.31
CA ARG A 206 -18.89 -10.26 -8.25
C ARG A 206 -18.13 -11.08 -7.21
N HIS A 207 -16.81 -10.96 -7.19
CA HIS A 207 -15.91 -11.69 -6.31
C HIS A 207 -15.73 -10.98 -4.96
N ARG A 208 -16.77 -11.02 -4.12
CA ARG A 208 -16.79 -10.33 -2.82
C ARG A 208 -16.00 -11.02 -1.71
N LEU A 209 -15.73 -12.32 -1.88
CA LEU A 209 -14.98 -13.15 -0.94
C LEU A 209 -13.60 -13.47 -1.50
N TYR A 210 -12.68 -13.93 -0.65
CA TYR A 210 -11.36 -14.38 -1.08
C TYR A 210 -11.42 -15.77 -1.73
N ASP A 211 -11.94 -15.83 -2.95
CA ASP A 211 -12.13 -17.04 -3.76
C ASP A 211 -11.00 -17.27 -4.78
N ASP A 212 -11.19 -18.21 -5.70
CA ASP A 212 -10.16 -18.59 -6.70
C ASP A 212 -9.78 -17.44 -7.64
N PHE A 213 -10.70 -16.51 -7.90
CA PHE A 213 -10.40 -15.32 -8.71
C PHE A 213 -9.29 -14.49 -8.06
N TRP A 214 -9.38 -14.28 -6.75
CA TRP A 214 -8.38 -13.52 -6.00
C TRP A 214 -7.13 -14.33 -5.69
N ARG A 215 -7.25 -15.62 -5.34
CA ARG A 215 -6.10 -16.50 -5.08
C ARG A 215 -5.15 -16.57 -6.26
N GLU A 216 -5.67 -16.71 -7.49
CA GLU A 216 -4.85 -16.69 -8.72
C GLU A 216 -4.00 -15.40 -8.82
N ARG A 217 -4.54 -14.28 -8.37
CA ARG A 217 -4.00 -12.92 -8.52
C ARG A 217 -3.24 -12.43 -7.29
N ALA A 218 -3.02 -13.30 -6.30
CA ALA A 218 -2.35 -12.96 -5.06
C ALA A 218 -0.97 -13.61 -5.02
N ALA A 219 0.07 -12.80 -5.23
CA ALA A 219 1.45 -13.22 -5.02
C ALA A 219 1.67 -13.76 -3.59
N ALA A 220 0.90 -13.27 -2.60
CA ALA A 220 0.90 -13.72 -1.21
C ALA A 220 0.75 -15.24 -1.01
N GLU A 221 0.13 -15.94 -1.96
CA GLU A 221 -0.04 -17.39 -1.94
C GLU A 221 1.24 -18.16 -2.31
N ASN A 222 2.25 -17.47 -2.87
CA ASN A 222 3.42 -18.10 -3.47
C ASN A 222 4.74 -17.35 -3.21
N ILE A 223 4.77 -16.31 -2.37
CA ILE A 223 5.98 -15.50 -2.10
C ILE A 223 7.16 -16.36 -1.64
N ASP A 224 6.90 -17.45 -0.93
CA ASP A 224 7.94 -18.36 -0.42
C ASP A 224 8.66 -19.14 -1.52
N LYS A 225 8.12 -19.14 -2.75
CA LYS A 225 8.75 -19.74 -3.94
C LYS A 225 9.84 -18.86 -4.56
N ILE A 226 9.95 -17.58 -4.18
CA ILE A 226 10.94 -16.69 -4.80
C ILE A 226 12.35 -17.09 -4.38
N GLU A 227 13.20 -17.44 -5.36
CA GLU A 227 14.58 -17.89 -5.11
C GLU A 227 15.60 -16.75 -5.28
N VAL A 228 15.30 -15.78 -6.14
CA VAL A 228 16.20 -14.65 -6.42
C VAL A 228 16.22 -13.64 -5.27
N PRO A 229 17.30 -12.84 -5.12
CA PRO A 229 17.36 -11.74 -4.18
C PRO A 229 16.23 -10.71 -4.38
N VAL A 230 15.65 -10.24 -3.27
CA VAL A 230 14.53 -9.29 -3.23
C VAL A 230 14.92 -8.03 -2.48
N PHE A 231 14.72 -6.87 -3.09
CA PHE A 231 14.75 -5.59 -2.40
C PHE A 231 13.35 -4.96 -2.36
N SER A 232 12.59 -5.27 -1.30
CA SER A 232 11.24 -4.73 -1.10
C SER A 232 11.30 -3.29 -0.61
N ILE A 233 10.62 -2.36 -1.28
CA ILE A 233 10.66 -0.95 -0.92
C ILE A 233 9.23 -0.44 -0.72
N GLY A 234 8.88 -0.06 0.50
CA GLY A 234 7.56 0.49 0.85
C GLY A 234 7.60 2.00 1.16
N VAL A 235 6.43 2.61 1.30
CA VAL A 235 6.28 4.03 1.66
C VAL A 235 5.18 4.18 2.71
N TRP A 236 5.45 4.88 3.82
CA TRP A 236 4.48 4.98 4.92
C TRP A 236 3.14 5.60 4.51
N SER A 237 3.15 6.60 3.62
CA SER A 237 1.93 7.26 3.12
C SER A 237 1.11 6.42 2.15
N LYS A 238 1.59 5.22 1.78
CA LYS A 238 0.92 4.26 0.88
C LYS A 238 0.25 3.12 1.65
N VAL A 239 -0.10 3.37 2.92
CA VAL A 239 -0.78 2.44 3.83
C VAL A 239 -2.10 1.92 3.26
N ASP A 240 -2.80 2.74 2.50
CA ASP A 240 -4.09 2.41 1.88
C ASP A 240 -3.99 1.50 0.64
N LEU A 241 -2.78 1.14 0.20
CA LEU A 241 -2.62 0.39 -1.07
C LEU A 241 -1.45 -0.61 -1.10
N HIS A 242 -0.23 -0.19 -0.82
CA HIS A 242 0.96 -0.97 -1.20
C HIS A 242 1.85 -1.36 -0.02
N LEU A 243 2.00 -0.46 0.95
CA LEU A 243 2.93 -0.60 2.07
C LEU A 243 2.87 -1.98 2.74
N ASN A 244 1.67 -2.45 3.08
CA ASN A 244 1.52 -3.72 3.79
C ASN A 244 2.03 -4.89 2.96
N GLY A 245 1.78 -4.89 1.65
CA GLY A 245 2.27 -5.96 0.79
C GLY A 245 3.79 -5.97 0.61
N ASN A 246 4.45 -4.80 0.66
CA ASN A 246 5.91 -4.74 0.68
C ASN A 246 6.50 -5.32 1.97
N ILE A 247 5.89 -4.98 3.12
CA ILE A 247 6.31 -5.49 4.43
C ILE A 247 6.09 -7.01 4.53
N VAL A 248 4.89 -7.48 4.22
CA VAL A 248 4.57 -8.91 4.24
C VAL A 248 5.37 -9.68 3.19
N GLY A 249 5.57 -9.09 2.00
CA GLY A 249 6.40 -9.66 0.94
C GLY A 249 7.83 -9.89 1.41
N PHE A 250 8.42 -8.92 2.13
CA PHE A 250 9.71 -9.11 2.78
C PHE A 250 9.64 -10.24 3.83
N GLN A 251 8.69 -10.19 4.78
CA GLN A 251 8.59 -11.18 5.86
C GLN A 251 8.44 -12.62 5.37
N ARG A 252 7.77 -12.82 4.22
CA ARG A 252 7.50 -14.16 3.66
C ARG A 252 8.52 -14.63 2.63
N THR A 253 9.37 -13.74 2.12
CA THR A 253 10.43 -14.12 1.18
C THR A 253 11.49 -14.94 1.92
N ARG A 254 11.88 -16.10 1.37
CA ARG A 254 12.90 -16.97 1.98
C ARG A 254 14.31 -16.76 1.44
N SER A 255 14.44 -16.20 0.23
CA SER A 255 15.71 -15.83 -0.37
C SER A 255 16.35 -14.61 0.31
N ALA A 256 17.53 -14.20 -0.17
CA ALA A 256 18.19 -12.98 0.28
C ALA A 256 17.24 -11.78 0.11
N ARG A 257 16.95 -11.09 1.21
CA ARG A 257 15.91 -10.05 1.24
C ARG A 257 16.36 -8.80 1.95
N LYS A 258 15.91 -7.65 1.46
CA LYS A 258 16.04 -6.35 2.10
C LYS A 258 14.70 -5.61 2.10
N LEU A 259 14.45 -4.82 3.14
CA LEU A 259 13.32 -3.92 3.25
C LEU A 259 13.82 -2.49 3.41
N LEU A 260 13.33 -1.58 2.56
CA LEU A 260 13.45 -0.14 2.74
C LEU A 260 12.05 0.47 2.89
N VAL A 261 11.79 1.24 3.94
CA VAL A 261 10.54 2.01 4.05
C VAL A 261 10.80 3.51 4.09
N LEU A 262 10.24 4.23 3.12
CA LEU A 262 10.43 5.67 2.93
C LEU A 262 9.37 6.51 3.64
N GLY A 263 9.76 7.76 3.95
CA GLY A 263 8.95 8.76 4.63
C GLY A 263 8.21 9.75 3.74
N SER A 264 8.09 9.49 2.44
CA SER A 264 7.44 10.39 1.48
C SER A 264 6.05 10.79 1.98
N SER A 265 5.71 12.08 1.91
CA SER A 265 4.54 12.66 2.58
C SER A 265 3.20 12.14 2.05
N ASP A 266 3.16 11.81 0.76
CA ASP A 266 1.95 11.46 0.02
C ASP A 266 2.32 10.71 -1.29
N VAL A 267 1.29 10.39 -2.09
CA VAL A 267 1.43 9.70 -3.37
C VAL A 267 2.31 10.44 -4.35
N ALA A 268 2.20 11.77 -4.43
CA ALA A 268 2.95 12.57 -5.39
C ALA A 268 4.44 12.62 -5.01
N ALA A 269 4.73 12.80 -3.72
CA ALA A 269 6.09 12.74 -3.19
C ALA A 269 6.73 11.36 -3.43
N ALA A 270 5.98 10.27 -3.20
CA ALA A 270 6.49 8.91 -3.45
C ALA A 270 6.89 8.68 -4.91
N VAL A 271 6.08 9.16 -5.86
CA VAL A 271 6.37 9.05 -7.30
C VAL A 271 7.53 9.95 -7.70
N ALA A 272 7.63 11.15 -7.12
CA ALA A 272 8.76 12.05 -7.36
C ALA A 272 10.08 11.45 -6.85
N ASP A 273 10.06 10.86 -5.64
CA ASP A 273 11.21 10.16 -5.06
C ASP A 273 11.65 9.01 -5.98
N TYR A 274 10.72 8.12 -6.35
CA TYR A 274 11.00 7.02 -7.27
C TYR A 274 11.53 7.54 -8.61
N SER A 275 10.96 8.61 -9.18
CA SER A 275 11.40 9.13 -10.47
C SER A 275 12.79 9.80 -10.46
N SER A 276 13.39 10.01 -9.29
CA SER A 276 14.64 10.75 -9.15
C SER A 276 15.88 9.86 -9.36
N GLU A 277 16.83 10.34 -10.15
CA GLU A 277 18.13 9.66 -10.32
C GLU A 277 18.87 9.50 -8.99
N ALA A 278 18.73 10.47 -8.07
CA ALA A 278 19.37 10.42 -6.75
C ALA A 278 18.87 9.23 -5.91
N PHE A 279 17.57 8.92 -5.96
CA PHE A 279 17.02 7.74 -5.31
C PHE A 279 17.55 6.45 -5.95
N HIS A 280 17.50 6.38 -7.29
CA HIS A 280 17.98 5.23 -8.04
C HIS A 280 19.46 4.97 -7.81
N ASP A 281 20.32 6.00 -7.82
CA ASP A 281 21.75 5.88 -7.56
C ASP A 281 22.04 5.39 -6.15
N LYS A 282 21.40 6.00 -5.16
CA LYS A 282 21.63 5.70 -3.75
C LYS A 282 21.24 4.28 -3.37
N TYR A 283 20.11 3.78 -3.87
CA TYR A 283 19.53 2.52 -3.39
C TYR A 283 19.50 1.44 -4.47
N LEU A 284 18.88 1.71 -5.63
CA LEU A 284 18.58 0.66 -6.61
C LEU A 284 19.79 0.26 -7.45
N ARG A 285 20.59 1.20 -7.97
CA ARG A 285 21.76 0.90 -8.80
C ARG A 285 22.78 0.07 -8.04
N ARG A 286 23.03 0.38 -6.76
CA ARG A 286 23.95 -0.41 -5.93
C ARG A 286 23.48 -1.86 -5.77
N PHE A 287 22.18 -2.08 -5.57
CA PHE A 287 21.59 -3.42 -5.54
C PHE A 287 21.72 -4.13 -6.89
N TYR A 288 21.39 -3.47 -8.00
CA TYR A 288 21.52 -4.04 -9.33
C TYR A 288 22.98 -4.33 -9.74
N ASP A 289 23.91 -3.43 -9.44
CA ASP A 289 25.35 -3.62 -9.74
C ASP A 289 25.88 -4.88 -9.05
N ARG A 290 25.39 -5.17 -7.83
CA ARG A 290 25.73 -6.40 -7.12
C ARG A 290 25.22 -7.65 -7.83
N TRP A 291 23.91 -7.73 -8.10
CA TRP A 291 23.30 -8.98 -8.55
C TRP A 291 23.35 -9.18 -10.08
N LEU A 292 23.25 -8.10 -10.83
CA LEU A 292 23.25 -8.13 -12.29
C LEU A 292 24.65 -8.04 -12.89
N LYS A 293 25.60 -7.33 -12.24
CA LYS A 293 26.99 -7.21 -12.74
C LYS A 293 28.02 -7.97 -11.90
N GLY A 294 27.65 -8.49 -10.73
CA GLY A 294 28.57 -9.20 -9.85
C GLY A 294 29.57 -8.29 -9.12
N ILE A 295 29.35 -6.97 -9.12
CA ILE A 295 30.25 -6.01 -8.49
C ILE A 295 30.16 -6.15 -6.98
N ASP A 296 31.29 -6.38 -6.31
CA ASP A 296 31.37 -6.31 -4.86
C ASP A 296 31.43 -4.85 -4.39
N ASN A 297 30.27 -4.31 -4.02
CA ASN A 297 30.08 -2.93 -3.55
C ASN A 297 29.54 -2.88 -2.11
N GLY A 298 29.66 -4.00 -1.37
CA GLY A 298 29.19 -4.14 0.00
C GLY A 298 27.67 -4.13 0.19
N ALA A 299 26.86 -4.18 -0.88
CA ALA A 299 25.39 -4.21 -0.74
C ALA A 299 24.91 -5.38 0.15
N ASP A 300 25.63 -6.50 0.13
CA ASP A 300 25.32 -7.66 0.99
C ASP A 300 25.47 -7.36 2.49
N ALA A 301 26.34 -6.40 2.85
CA ALA A 301 26.63 -6.05 4.24
C ALA A 301 25.67 -4.99 4.83
N ASP A 302 24.86 -4.32 3.99
CA ASP A 302 23.88 -3.37 4.51
C ASP A 302 22.83 -4.10 5.38
N ALA A 303 22.30 -3.42 6.40
CA ALA A 303 21.26 -3.96 7.25
C ALA A 303 20.07 -4.52 6.43
N PRO A 304 19.47 -5.65 6.81
CA PRO A 304 18.33 -6.23 6.12
C PRO A 304 17.11 -5.30 6.09
N VAL A 305 16.92 -4.51 7.14
CA VAL A 305 15.81 -3.55 7.23
C VAL A 305 16.35 -2.14 7.45
N THR A 306 15.90 -1.21 6.63
CA THR A 306 16.10 0.24 6.79
C THR A 306 14.75 0.92 6.72
N TYR A 307 14.40 1.77 7.69
CA TYR A 307 13.10 2.43 7.70
C TYR A 307 13.22 3.86 8.20
N PHE A 308 12.50 4.77 7.55
CA PHE A 308 12.40 6.15 7.99
C PHE A 308 11.41 6.25 9.15
N VAL A 309 11.70 7.08 10.15
CA VAL A 309 10.79 7.37 11.27
C VAL A 309 10.26 8.79 11.13
N PRO A 310 9.03 9.01 10.58
CA PRO A 310 8.43 10.34 10.60
C PRO A 310 8.25 10.85 12.04
N GLY A 311 8.27 12.17 12.19
CA GLY A 311 8.33 12.82 13.51
C GLY A 311 9.76 12.94 14.06
N ALA A 312 10.55 11.86 14.01
CA ALA A 312 11.97 11.86 14.34
C ALA A 312 12.85 12.39 13.19
N ASN A 313 12.35 12.28 11.96
CA ASN A 313 13.02 12.69 10.73
C ASN A 313 14.39 12.03 10.50
N GLN A 314 14.46 10.71 10.74
CA GLN A 314 15.69 9.95 10.64
C GLN A 314 15.44 8.54 10.12
N PHE A 315 16.43 7.96 9.44
CA PHE A 315 16.45 6.54 9.12
C PHE A 315 16.97 5.73 10.32
N ARG A 316 16.41 4.55 10.50
CA ARG A 316 16.87 3.50 11.42
C ARG A 316 17.12 2.21 10.66
N THR A 317 17.88 1.32 11.28
CA THR A 317 18.17 -0.01 10.75
C THR A 317 17.78 -1.09 11.75
N ALA A 318 17.43 -2.26 11.25
CA ALA A 318 17.12 -3.46 12.05
C ALA A 318 17.54 -4.74 11.31
N GLN A 319 17.64 -5.83 12.06
CA GLN A 319 17.95 -7.16 11.49
C GLN A 319 16.73 -7.83 10.86
N ASP A 320 15.53 -7.53 11.36
CA ASP A 320 14.27 -8.02 10.81
C ASP A 320 13.14 -7.00 11.00
N TRP A 321 11.97 -7.29 10.42
CA TRP A 321 10.74 -6.53 10.62
C TRP A 321 9.63 -7.44 11.21
N PRO A 322 8.97 -7.02 12.30
CA PRO A 322 9.20 -5.78 13.05
C PRO A 322 10.56 -5.76 13.76
N PRO A 323 11.11 -4.58 14.09
CA PRO A 323 12.39 -4.49 14.79
C PRO A 323 12.29 -5.05 16.22
N ASP A 324 13.41 -5.55 16.75
CA ASP A 324 13.52 -5.97 18.15
C ASP A 324 13.35 -4.80 19.13
N GLY A 325 13.05 -5.12 20.39
CA GLY A 325 12.95 -4.12 21.47
C GLY A 325 11.59 -3.41 21.58
N ILE A 326 10.58 -3.92 20.87
CA ILE A 326 9.19 -3.50 21.00
C ILE A 326 8.64 -3.89 22.38
N HIS A 327 7.97 -2.93 23.02
CA HIS A 327 7.10 -3.16 24.17
C HIS A 327 5.70 -2.69 23.82
N TYR A 328 4.74 -3.61 23.83
CA TYR A 328 3.34 -3.27 23.59
C TYR A 328 2.76 -2.53 24.78
N GLN A 329 2.39 -1.27 24.56
CA GLN A 329 1.69 -0.42 25.51
C GLN A 329 0.20 -0.39 25.17
N GLU A 330 -0.63 -0.74 26.15
CA GLU A 330 -2.08 -0.81 26.01
C GLU A 330 -2.74 0.53 26.36
N TYR A 331 -3.63 0.98 25.47
CA TYR A 331 -4.50 2.12 25.69
C TYR A 331 -5.96 1.67 25.59
N PHE A 332 -6.65 1.62 26.73
CA PHE A 332 -8.06 1.27 26.81
C PHE A 332 -8.92 2.45 26.37
N LEU A 333 -9.95 2.15 25.59
CA LEU A 333 -11.02 3.11 25.29
C LEU A 333 -11.78 3.39 26.59
N ALA A 334 -12.18 4.64 26.77
CA ALA A 334 -12.86 5.11 27.98
C ALA A 334 -13.84 6.24 27.64
N PRO A 335 -14.84 6.51 28.50
CA PRO A 335 -15.77 7.61 28.28
C PRO A 335 -15.05 8.96 28.37
N GLY A 336 -15.59 9.94 27.66
CA GLY A 336 -15.16 11.34 27.69
C GLY A 336 -16.14 12.26 28.40
N PRO A 337 -16.18 13.56 28.06
CA PRO A 337 -15.35 14.23 27.05
C PRO A 337 -13.90 14.43 27.52
N THR A 338 -12.95 14.41 26.60
CA THR A 338 -11.56 14.83 26.88
C THR A 338 -11.36 16.34 26.72
N GLY A 339 -12.26 17.01 26.00
CA GLY A 339 -12.14 18.40 25.56
C GLY A 339 -11.10 18.60 24.46
N SER A 340 -10.62 17.52 23.82
CA SER A 340 -9.50 17.58 22.88
C SER A 340 -9.91 17.79 21.42
N VAL A 341 -11.15 17.47 21.05
CA VAL A 341 -11.66 17.52 19.68
C VAL A 341 -13.19 17.61 19.70
N ALA A 342 -13.78 18.28 18.71
CA ALA A 342 -15.24 18.28 18.54
C ALA A 342 -15.65 17.16 17.56
N SER A 343 -16.25 16.09 18.05
CA SER A 343 -16.61 14.91 17.26
C SER A 343 -17.96 14.32 17.69
N LEU A 344 -18.38 13.21 17.09
CA LEU A 344 -19.61 12.51 17.49
C LEU A 344 -19.48 11.93 18.91
N ASN A 345 -18.26 11.53 19.27
CA ASN A 345 -17.88 11.05 20.60
C ASN A 345 -16.44 11.49 20.90
N ASP A 346 -16.23 12.33 21.90
CA ASP A 346 -14.91 12.76 22.37
C ASP A 346 -14.42 11.87 23.53
N GLY A 347 -14.22 10.58 23.28
CA GLY A 347 -13.76 9.61 24.27
C GLY A 347 -12.27 9.72 24.63
N ALA A 348 -11.85 8.99 25.66
CA ALA A 348 -10.47 8.98 26.14
C ALA A 348 -9.75 7.67 25.78
N LEU A 349 -8.42 7.76 25.64
CA LEU A 349 -7.50 6.62 25.68
C LEU A 349 -6.74 6.66 27.01
N ARG A 350 -6.82 5.57 27.80
CA ARG A 350 -6.24 5.47 29.16
C ARG A 350 -5.34 4.24 29.28
N GLU A 351 -4.31 4.30 30.11
CA GLU A 351 -3.38 3.17 30.33
C GLU A 351 -3.93 2.08 31.27
N ALA A 352 -5.09 2.33 31.87
CA ALA A 352 -5.81 1.38 32.73
C ALA A 352 -7.24 1.16 32.20
N PRO A 353 -7.78 -0.06 32.34
CA PRO A 353 -9.15 -0.36 31.94
C PRO A 353 -10.16 0.44 32.78
N ALA A 354 -11.33 0.67 32.21
CA ALA A 354 -12.42 1.34 32.89
C ALA A 354 -13.09 0.42 33.94
N GLY A 355 -13.92 1.00 34.82
CA GLY A 355 -14.67 0.25 35.84
C GLY A 355 -15.85 -0.55 35.26
N ASN A 356 -16.60 -1.25 36.13
CA ASN A 356 -17.74 -2.09 35.72
C ASN A 356 -18.96 -1.28 35.22
N ASP A 357 -19.19 -0.06 35.72
CA ASP A 357 -20.42 0.73 35.46
C ASP A 357 -20.25 1.79 34.36
N VAL A 358 -19.34 1.55 33.42
CA VAL A 358 -19.05 2.47 32.33
C VAL A 358 -20.04 2.28 31.19
N GLN A 359 -20.66 3.38 30.78
CA GLN A 359 -21.63 3.35 29.68
C GLN A 359 -20.92 3.14 28.33
N PRO A 360 -21.45 2.27 27.46
CA PRO A 360 -20.90 2.09 26.13
C PRO A 360 -21.15 3.32 25.25
N THR A 361 -20.36 3.45 24.19
CA THR A 361 -20.55 4.50 23.17
C THR A 361 -21.47 3.97 22.08
N THR A 362 -22.69 4.51 21.98
CA THR A 362 -23.71 4.14 20.97
C THR A 362 -23.88 5.25 19.95
N PHE A 363 -24.03 4.89 18.67
CA PHE A 363 -24.15 5.85 17.58
C PHE A 363 -24.99 5.31 16.43
N ASP A 364 -25.73 6.21 15.80
CA ASP A 364 -26.61 5.91 14.67
C ASP A 364 -26.00 6.35 13.35
N TYR A 365 -26.15 5.50 12.33
CA TYR A 365 -25.77 5.78 10.96
C TYR A 365 -26.93 5.54 9.98
N PRO A 366 -27.01 6.34 8.89
CA PRO A 366 -26.06 7.37 8.49
C PRO A 366 -26.28 8.66 9.29
N ASN A 367 -25.21 9.43 9.51
CA ASN A 367 -25.37 10.75 10.10
C ASN A 367 -26.00 11.70 9.06
N PRO A 368 -27.11 12.40 9.36
CA PRO A 368 -27.81 13.24 8.38
C PRO A 368 -26.98 14.44 7.90
N ASN A 369 -25.90 14.80 8.60
CA ASN A 369 -25.04 15.91 8.24
C ASN A 369 -23.83 15.51 7.40
N TRP A 370 -23.66 14.23 7.10
CA TRP A 370 -22.63 13.78 6.16
C TRP A 370 -22.84 14.34 4.77
N ARG A 371 -21.75 14.71 4.10
CA ARG A 371 -21.76 15.23 2.74
C ARG A 371 -20.62 14.62 1.94
N ARG A 372 -20.91 14.07 0.76
CA ARG A 372 -19.92 13.42 -0.12
C ARG A 372 -19.15 12.31 0.61
N GLY A 373 -19.85 11.29 1.10
CA GLY A 373 -19.30 10.24 1.97
C GLY A 373 -19.37 10.62 3.45
N THR A 374 -18.65 9.89 4.30
CA THR A 374 -18.75 9.99 5.77
C THR A 374 -17.89 11.13 6.34
N VAL A 375 -18.15 12.37 5.91
CA VAL A 375 -17.38 13.55 6.33
C VAL A 375 -18.29 14.72 6.66
N GLY A 376 -17.90 15.50 7.67
CA GLY A 376 -18.54 16.77 8.02
C GLY A 376 -17.88 17.95 7.30
N PHE A 377 -18.46 19.13 7.45
CA PHE A 377 -17.88 20.37 6.94
C PHE A 377 -17.96 21.43 8.03
N ASP A 378 -16.91 22.24 8.16
CA ASP A 378 -16.90 23.37 9.07
C ASP A 378 -17.73 24.56 8.53
N SER A 379 -17.82 25.62 9.32
CA SER A 379 -18.55 26.85 8.97
C SER A 379 -18.03 27.55 7.71
N GLN A 380 -16.79 27.26 7.29
CA GLN A 380 -16.16 27.79 6.08
C GLN A 380 -16.30 26.83 4.88
N GLY A 381 -16.99 25.70 5.05
CA GLY A 381 -17.17 24.71 3.99
C GLY A 381 -15.92 23.87 3.72
N ARG A 382 -14.97 23.80 4.66
CA ARG A 382 -13.81 22.91 4.58
C ARG A 382 -14.16 21.54 5.16
N PRO A 383 -13.67 20.43 4.57
CA PRO A 383 -13.94 19.09 5.08
C PRO A 383 -13.39 18.90 6.50
N ASP A 384 -14.21 18.33 7.37
CA ASP A 384 -13.89 17.99 8.76
C ASP A 384 -14.16 16.50 8.99
N ARG A 385 -13.06 15.72 9.01
CA ARG A 385 -13.11 14.25 9.10
C ARG A 385 -13.54 13.73 10.48
N VAL A 386 -13.36 14.53 11.54
CA VAL A 386 -13.60 14.06 12.92
C VAL A 386 -14.95 14.47 13.46
N ARG A 387 -15.58 15.52 12.91
CA ARG A 387 -16.87 16.07 13.39
C ARG A 387 -17.96 15.02 13.59
N TYR A 388 -18.02 14.00 12.74
CA TYR A 388 -19.03 12.94 12.78
C TYR A 388 -18.43 11.53 12.85
N ALA A 389 -17.18 11.42 13.31
CA ALA A 389 -16.54 10.16 13.65
C ALA A 389 -16.51 10.00 15.17
N LEU A 390 -16.32 8.77 15.65
CA LEU A 390 -15.99 8.53 17.05
C LEU A 390 -14.50 8.77 17.24
N THR A 391 -14.13 9.49 18.29
CA THR A 391 -12.74 9.74 18.61
C THR A 391 -12.41 9.27 20.02
N PHE A 392 -11.20 8.74 20.21
CA PHE A 392 -10.63 8.44 21.51
C PHE A 392 -9.22 9.02 21.57
N THR A 393 -8.94 9.86 22.56
CA THR A 393 -7.70 10.64 22.59
C THR A 393 -6.97 10.51 23.93
N THR A 394 -5.64 10.38 23.90
CA THR A 394 -4.81 10.37 25.12
C THR A 394 -4.73 11.76 25.75
N GLU A 395 -4.21 11.84 26.99
CA GLU A 395 -3.60 13.08 27.48
C GLU A 395 -2.41 13.52 26.59
N PRO A 396 -1.98 14.81 26.65
CA PRO A 396 -0.78 15.22 25.94
C PRO A 396 0.39 14.36 26.43
N LEU A 397 1.16 13.82 25.49
CA LEU A 397 2.29 12.98 25.81
C LEU A 397 3.32 13.77 26.62
N ALA A 398 3.71 13.23 27.78
CA ALA A 398 4.71 13.86 28.64
C ALA A 398 6.08 13.95 27.96
N ASP A 399 6.39 12.97 27.11
CA ASP A 399 7.61 12.86 26.32
C ASP A 399 7.32 12.36 24.90
N ALA A 400 8.29 12.44 24.00
CA ALA A 400 8.14 11.89 22.65
C ALA A 400 8.05 10.36 22.70
N LEU A 401 7.08 9.79 21.98
CA LEU A 401 6.80 8.35 21.97
C LEU A 401 7.01 7.79 20.57
N GLU A 402 7.89 6.82 20.41
CA GLU A 402 8.12 6.15 19.13
C GLU A 402 7.36 4.84 19.05
N VAL A 403 6.42 4.77 18.09
CA VAL A 403 5.59 3.60 17.80
C VAL A 403 6.09 2.99 16.51
N THR A 404 6.70 1.80 16.59
CA THR A 404 7.28 1.10 15.43
C THR A 404 6.92 -0.38 15.44
N GLY A 405 6.15 -0.83 14.46
CA GLY A 405 5.70 -2.22 14.33
C GLY A 405 4.21 -2.33 13.97
N PRO A 406 3.64 -3.54 14.03
CA PRO A 406 2.22 -3.79 13.81
C PRO A 406 1.37 -3.37 15.02
N ILE A 407 0.14 -2.91 14.76
CA ILE A 407 -0.77 -2.35 15.76
C ILE A 407 -2.09 -3.13 15.72
N THR A 408 -2.70 -3.37 16.88
CA THR A 408 -4.06 -3.92 16.97
C THR A 408 -5.00 -3.05 17.78
N LEU A 409 -6.25 -3.03 17.36
CA LEU A 409 -7.38 -2.60 18.16
C LEU A 409 -8.25 -3.82 18.48
N GLU A 410 -8.30 -4.22 19.75
CA GLU A 410 -9.33 -5.12 20.25
C GLU A 410 -10.58 -4.31 20.57
N LEU A 411 -11.68 -4.60 19.90
CA LEU A 411 -12.93 -3.86 20.03
C LEU A 411 -14.06 -4.81 20.42
N TYR A 412 -14.72 -4.54 21.54
CA TYR A 412 -15.96 -5.19 21.91
C TYR A 412 -17.12 -4.36 21.36
N ALA A 413 -17.79 -4.87 20.34
CA ALA A 413 -18.82 -4.13 19.63
C ALA A 413 -20.08 -4.95 19.40
N GLY A 414 -21.23 -4.28 19.41
CA GLY A 414 -22.52 -4.81 18.99
C GLY A 414 -23.10 -3.94 17.86
N SER A 415 -24.04 -4.51 17.11
CA SER A 415 -24.76 -3.81 16.04
C SER A 415 -26.24 -4.17 16.09
N SER A 416 -27.13 -3.26 15.67
CA SER A 416 -28.53 -3.57 15.39
C SER A 416 -28.71 -4.41 14.13
N ASN A 417 -27.66 -4.56 13.32
CA ASN A 417 -27.65 -5.30 12.07
C ASN A 417 -26.94 -6.65 12.23
N THR A 418 -27.08 -7.52 11.21
CA THR A 418 -26.34 -8.78 11.12
C THR A 418 -24.89 -8.60 10.65
N ASP A 419 -24.46 -7.36 10.41
CA ASP A 419 -23.09 -7.01 10.04
C ASP A 419 -22.84 -5.52 10.25
N THR A 420 -21.59 -5.15 10.47
CA THR A 420 -21.12 -3.76 10.47
C THR A 420 -19.65 -3.74 10.04
N GLN A 421 -19.08 -2.56 9.86
CA GLN A 421 -17.68 -2.41 9.50
C GLN A 421 -17.04 -1.23 10.21
N PHE A 422 -15.76 -1.38 10.50
CA PHE A 422 -14.96 -0.39 11.22
C PHE A 422 -13.78 0.02 10.34
N ILE A 423 -13.67 1.33 10.13
CA ILE A 423 -12.52 1.99 9.54
C ILE A 423 -11.88 2.81 10.65
N VAL A 424 -10.61 2.53 10.90
CA VAL A 424 -9.87 3.05 12.04
C VAL A 424 -8.71 3.89 11.53
N LYS A 425 -8.54 5.10 12.06
CA LYS A 425 -7.42 5.97 11.70
C LYS A 425 -6.67 6.37 12.98
N LEU A 426 -5.40 5.99 13.06
CA LEU A 426 -4.49 6.42 14.11
C LEU A 426 -3.85 7.73 13.69
N SER A 427 -3.92 8.76 14.53
CA SER A 427 -3.38 10.09 14.21
C SER A 427 -2.55 10.67 15.34
N GLU A 428 -1.52 11.44 14.97
CA GLU A 428 -0.90 12.42 15.86
C GLU A 428 -1.76 13.69 15.82
N GLN A 429 -2.37 14.05 16.95
CA GLN A 429 -3.06 15.31 17.14
C GLN A 429 -2.11 16.31 17.79
N TYR A 430 -1.86 17.43 17.11
CA TYR A 430 -0.98 18.48 17.63
C TYR A 430 -1.69 19.33 18.68
N ALA A 431 -0.90 19.97 19.55
CA ALA A 431 -1.40 20.96 20.48
C ALA A 431 -2.12 22.10 19.74
N GLN A 432 -3.18 22.59 20.35
CA GLN A 432 -4.01 23.69 19.83
C GLN A 432 -4.10 24.78 20.89
N THR A 433 -3.97 26.03 20.46
CA THR A 433 -4.11 27.23 21.28
C THR A 433 -5.58 27.51 21.62
N GLU A 434 -5.84 28.30 22.66
CA GLU A 434 -7.21 28.73 22.99
C GLU A 434 -7.84 29.57 21.88
N ALA A 435 -7.04 30.40 21.19
CA ALA A 435 -7.50 31.19 20.06
C ALA A 435 -7.98 30.31 18.89
N GLU A 436 -7.21 29.27 18.52
CA GLU A 436 -7.63 28.30 17.50
C GLU A 436 -8.92 27.55 17.90
N ARG A 437 -9.10 27.23 19.19
CA ARG A 437 -10.33 26.60 19.69
C ARG A 437 -11.55 27.54 19.59
N ALA A 438 -11.35 28.84 19.80
CA ALA A 438 -12.43 29.83 19.76
C ALA A 438 -13.02 30.04 18.34
N GLU A 439 -12.30 29.64 17.29
CA GLU A 439 -12.72 29.77 15.89
C GLU A 439 -13.51 28.55 15.34
N ASP A 440 -14.00 27.65 16.21
CA ASP A 440 -14.60 26.34 15.82
C ASP A 440 -13.65 25.47 14.96
N ALA A 441 -12.34 25.72 15.03
CA ALA A 441 -11.36 24.95 14.28
C ALA A 441 -11.03 23.65 15.02
N GLN A 442 -10.94 22.55 14.27
CA GLN A 442 -10.39 21.30 14.81
C GLN A 442 -8.89 21.43 15.04
N PRO A 443 -8.32 20.69 16.01
CA PRO A 443 -6.87 20.61 16.16
C PRO A 443 -6.24 19.99 14.90
N ARG A 444 -5.12 20.57 14.46
CA ARG A 444 -4.34 19.98 13.37
C ARG A 444 -3.92 18.56 13.75
N SER A 445 -3.92 17.68 12.76
CA SER A 445 -3.56 16.28 12.97
C SER A 445 -2.99 15.64 11.71
N ARG A 446 -2.17 14.60 11.90
CA ARG A 446 -1.61 13.79 10.82
C ARG A 446 -2.02 12.34 11.03
N ILE A 447 -2.58 11.71 9.99
CA ILE A 447 -2.82 10.26 10.01
C ILE A 447 -1.46 9.57 9.97
N VAL A 448 -1.26 8.67 10.92
CA VAL A 448 -0.05 7.85 11.10
C VAL A 448 -0.23 6.47 10.49
N SER A 449 -1.41 5.87 10.69
CA SER A 449 -1.77 4.58 10.10
C SER A 449 -3.29 4.39 10.09
N LYS A 450 -3.75 3.33 9.44
CA LYS A 450 -5.17 2.99 9.29
C LYS A 450 -5.41 1.48 9.42
N GLY A 451 -6.62 1.12 9.79
CA GLY A 451 -7.08 -0.26 9.92
C GLY A 451 -8.51 -0.43 9.43
N TRP A 452 -8.86 -1.63 8.99
CA TRP A 452 -10.17 -1.93 8.41
C TRP A 452 -10.61 -3.33 8.83
N LEU A 453 -11.88 -3.46 9.22
CA LEU A 453 -12.50 -4.76 9.39
C LEU A 453 -14.02 -4.68 9.20
N ARG A 454 -14.53 -5.50 8.30
CA ARG A 454 -15.94 -5.89 8.26
C ARG A 454 -16.16 -6.98 9.29
N ALA A 455 -17.09 -6.80 10.22
CA ALA A 455 -17.22 -7.64 11.39
C ALA A 455 -17.53 -9.11 11.04
N SER A 456 -18.32 -9.36 9.99
CA SER A 456 -18.54 -10.73 9.50
C SER A 456 -17.28 -11.41 8.94
N HIS A 457 -16.27 -10.64 8.53
CA HIS A 457 -15.01 -11.16 7.99
C HIS A 457 -13.94 -11.42 9.06
N ARG A 458 -14.29 -11.40 10.36
CA ARG A 458 -13.38 -11.52 11.51
C ARG A 458 -12.64 -12.86 11.67
N ALA A 459 -13.00 -13.89 10.89
CA ALA A 459 -12.33 -15.19 10.97
C ALA A 459 -10.86 -15.06 10.51
N MET A 460 -9.93 -15.55 11.33
CA MET A 460 -8.49 -15.45 11.10
C MET A 460 -7.89 -16.78 10.68
N ASP A 461 -6.82 -16.71 9.90
CA ASP A 461 -5.92 -17.81 9.57
C ASP A 461 -4.84 -17.86 10.67
N GLU A 462 -4.91 -18.86 11.54
CA GLU A 462 -4.00 -18.98 12.69
C GLU A 462 -2.54 -19.20 12.26
N GLU A 463 -2.30 -19.88 11.12
CA GLU A 463 -0.94 -20.18 10.63
C GLU A 463 -0.29 -18.94 10.00
N ARG A 464 -1.08 -18.10 9.33
CA ARG A 464 -0.59 -16.91 8.63
C ARG A 464 -0.60 -15.66 9.49
N SER A 465 -1.33 -15.66 10.59
CA SER A 465 -1.37 -14.53 11.53
C SER A 465 -0.07 -14.42 12.31
N LEU A 466 0.38 -13.19 12.51
CA LEU A 466 1.49 -12.88 13.43
C LEU A 466 0.94 -12.14 14.65
N GLU A 467 1.72 -12.09 15.72
CA GLU A 467 1.39 -11.29 16.91
C GLU A 467 1.12 -9.83 16.48
N HIS A 468 -0.02 -9.29 16.90
CA HIS A 468 -0.51 -7.96 16.51
C HIS A 468 -0.69 -7.70 15.00
N ALA A 469 -0.63 -8.72 14.14
CA ALA A 469 -0.87 -8.61 12.71
C ALA A 469 -1.73 -9.81 12.23
N PRO A 470 -3.04 -9.79 12.53
CA PRO A 470 -3.94 -10.87 12.14
C PRO A 470 -4.08 -10.98 10.61
N TRP A 471 -4.17 -12.21 10.14
CA TRP A 471 -4.45 -12.54 8.74
C TRP A 471 -5.89 -13.06 8.62
N TYR A 472 -6.80 -12.27 8.06
CA TYR A 472 -8.19 -12.70 7.93
C TYR A 472 -8.40 -13.64 6.74
N LEU A 473 -9.26 -14.65 6.91
CA LEU A 473 -9.57 -15.65 5.88
C LEU A 473 -10.38 -15.06 4.72
N HIS A 474 -11.42 -14.29 5.04
CA HIS A 474 -12.35 -13.67 4.07
C HIS A 474 -13.08 -14.65 3.14
N THR A 475 -13.11 -15.95 3.47
CA THR A 475 -13.72 -17.02 2.67
C THR A 475 -15.15 -17.34 3.08
N ASP A 476 -15.48 -17.17 4.37
CA ASP A 476 -16.78 -17.53 4.93
C ASP A 476 -17.24 -16.50 5.97
N PRO A 477 -17.97 -15.44 5.55
CA PRO A 477 -18.42 -14.39 6.45
C PRO A 477 -19.37 -14.95 7.52
N GLN A 478 -19.10 -14.62 8.78
CA GLN A 478 -19.89 -15.02 9.95
C GLN A 478 -20.82 -13.88 10.39
N PRO A 479 -22.13 -13.91 10.11
CA PRO A 479 -23.03 -12.83 10.50
C PRO A 479 -22.98 -12.55 12.02
N LEU A 480 -23.17 -11.28 12.39
CA LEU A 480 -23.40 -10.88 13.76
C LEU A 480 -24.83 -11.25 14.20
N THR A 481 -25.00 -11.45 15.50
CA THR A 481 -26.33 -11.49 16.11
C THR A 481 -26.70 -10.08 16.57
N PRO A 482 -27.79 -9.47 16.07
CA PRO A 482 -28.20 -8.13 16.48
C PRO A 482 -28.25 -7.96 18.00
N GLY A 483 -27.63 -6.89 18.51
CA GLY A 483 -27.54 -6.54 19.93
C GLY A 483 -26.56 -7.36 20.76
N LYS A 484 -25.95 -8.42 20.21
CA LYS A 484 -24.94 -9.21 20.91
C LYS A 484 -23.56 -8.56 20.79
N VAL A 485 -22.82 -8.52 21.91
CA VAL A 485 -21.43 -8.04 21.94
C VAL A 485 -20.51 -9.11 21.36
N GLU A 486 -19.69 -8.70 20.40
CA GLU A 486 -18.68 -9.54 19.75
C GLU A 486 -17.29 -8.91 19.95
N LYS A 487 -16.28 -9.75 20.18
CA LYS A 487 -14.87 -9.31 20.21
C LYS A 487 -14.33 -9.31 18.79
N LEU A 488 -13.84 -8.15 18.36
CA LEU A 488 -13.22 -7.93 17.05
C LEU A 488 -11.76 -7.55 17.25
N VAL A 489 -10.85 -8.19 16.51
CA VAL A 489 -9.43 -7.83 16.50
C VAL A 489 -9.15 -7.17 15.16
N ILE A 490 -8.94 -5.85 15.19
CA ILE A 490 -8.74 -5.03 14.00
C ILE A 490 -7.24 -4.71 13.85
N ALA A 491 -6.60 -5.26 12.82
CA ALA A 491 -5.29 -4.82 12.37
C ALA A 491 -5.31 -3.35 11.97
N ILE A 492 -4.45 -2.56 12.60
CA ILE A 492 -4.03 -1.25 12.12
C ILE A 492 -2.66 -1.46 11.49
N MET A 493 -2.52 -1.06 10.23
CA MET A 493 -1.34 -1.37 9.42
C MET A 493 -0.04 -0.91 10.11
N PRO A 494 1.07 -1.63 9.90
CA PRO A 494 2.34 -1.31 10.52
C PRO A 494 2.81 0.12 10.23
N THR A 495 3.49 0.73 11.20
CA THR A 495 4.07 2.09 11.08
C THR A 495 5.40 2.19 11.81
N ALA A 496 6.10 3.31 11.64
CA ALA A 496 7.28 3.69 12.41
C ALA A 496 7.25 5.21 12.65
N HIS A 497 6.46 5.69 13.61
CA HIS A 497 6.24 7.13 13.82
C HIS A 497 6.61 7.56 15.22
N GLN A 498 7.28 8.70 15.34
CA GLN A 498 7.56 9.35 16.61
C GLN A 498 6.57 10.47 16.87
N PHE A 499 5.63 10.22 17.79
CA PHE A 499 4.72 11.22 18.31
C PHE A 499 5.50 12.23 19.16
N LYS A 500 5.23 13.52 18.95
CA LYS A 500 5.92 14.59 19.67
C LYS A 500 5.42 14.72 21.10
N LYS A 501 6.33 15.12 21.99
CA LYS A 501 5.97 15.65 23.31
C LYS A 501 4.90 16.74 23.19
N GLY A 502 3.89 16.68 24.04
CA GLY A 502 2.75 17.59 24.05
C GLY A 502 1.71 17.35 22.95
N SER A 503 1.97 16.47 21.98
CA SER A 503 0.94 15.96 21.06
C SER A 503 0.13 14.87 21.74
N ARG A 504 -0.99 14.48 21.15
CA ARG A 504 -1.86 13.40 21.62
C ARG A 504 -1.92 12.29 20.57
N ILE A 505 -2.13 11.06 21.03
CA ILE A 505 -2.49 9.94 20.17
C ILE A 505 -4.03 9.96 20.06
N ARG A 506 -4.54 10.00 18.83
CA ARG A 506 -5.98 9.96 18.57
C ARG A 506 -6.34 8.76 17.70
N LEU A 507 -7.32 8.00 18.16
CA LEU A 507 -8.00 6.96 17.41
C LEU A 507 -9.31 7.52 16.85
N GLU A 508 -9.50 7.45 15.55
CA GLU A 508 -10.76 7.79 14.87
C GLU A 508 -11.42 6.48 14.43
N ILE A 509 -12.71 6.30 14.70
CA ILE A 509 -13.50 5.14 14.27
C ILE A 509 -14.72 5.64 13.49
N SER A 510 -14.88 5.13 12.27
CA SER A 510 -16.05 5.33 11.41
C SER A 510 -16.45 4.01 10.76
N ASN A 511 -17.55 3.99 10.00
CA ASN A 511 -17.99 2.83 9.22
C ASN A 511 -17.97 3.08 7.70
N GLY A 512 -17.29 4.14 7.27
CA GLY A 512 -17.07 4.51 5.88
C GLY A 512 -16.01 5.61 5.79
N ASP A 513 -15.60 5.92 4.56
CA ASP A 513 -14.71 7.01 4.20
C ASP A 513 -15.42 8.04 3.31
N SER A 514 -14.73 9.15 3.06
CA SER A 514 -15.16 10.15 2.08
C SER A 514 -14.17 10.25 0.91
N PRO A 515 -14.64 10.32 -0.35
CA PRO A 515 -13.80 10.69 -1.49
C PRO A 515 -13.20 12.11 -1.38
N VAL A 516 -13.63 12.93 -0.42
CA VAL A 516 -13.07 14.28 -0.22
C VAL A 516 -11.80 14.22 0.63
N THR A 517 -11.74 13.33 1.61
CA THR A 517 -10.62 13.23 2.57
C THR A 517 -9.72 12.03 2.34
N ASP A 518 -10.23 11.00 1.66
CA ASP A 518 -9.56 9.69 1.55
C ASP A 518 -9.40 9.23 0.10
N ALA A 519 -9.70 10.08 -0.89
CA ALA A 519 -9.44 9.74 -2.27
C ALA A 519 -7.93 9.58 -2.55
N PRO A 520 -7.56 8.66 -3.47
CA PRO A 520 -8.44 7.77 -4.23
C PRO A 520 -8.80 6.46 -3.50
N PHE A 521 -8.39 6.26 -2.25
CA PHE A 521 -8.46 4.98 -1.52
C PHE A 521 -9.63 4.84 -0.55
N HIS A 522 -10.73 5.53 -0.82
CA HIS A 522 -11.89 5.56 0.05
C HIS A 522 -12.76 4.28 -0.06
N HIS A 523 -13.42 3.94 1.05
CA HIS A 523 -14.43 2.88 1.16
C HIS A 523 -15.80 3.51 1.39
N ALA A 524 -16.73 3.33 0.45
CA ALA A 524 -18.03 3.97 0.53
C ALA A 524 -18.92 3.36 1.62
N TYR A 525 -19.69 4.23 2.30
CA TYR A 525 -20.81 3.79 3.12
C TYR A 525 -21.92 3.20 2.26
N ALA A 526 -22.50 2.07 2.70
CA ALA A 526 -23.51 1.32 1.98
C ALA A 526 -24.85 1.28 2.73
N PRO A 527 -26.01 1.28 2.04
CA PRO A 527 -27.34 1.29 2.67
C PRO A 527 -27.63 0.15 3.66
N TRP A 528 -26.99 -1.02 3.51
CA TRP A 528 -27.19 -2.13 4.44
C TRP A 528 -26.59 -1.87 5.84
N GLN A 529 -25.77 -0.83 6.00
CA GLN A 529 -25.17 -0.42 7.26
C GLN A 529 -26.07 0.50 8.09
N MET A 530 -27.23 0.91 7.57
CA MET A 530 -28.14 1.80 8.30
C MET A 530 -28.62 1.13 9.59
N GLY A 531 -28.48 1.81 10.71
CA GLY A 531 -28.76 1.25 12.03
C GLY A 531 -27.90 1.87 13.13
N THR A 532 -27.78 1.13 14.22
CA THR A 532 -27.10 1.56 15.44
C THR A 532 -25.98 0.58 15.75
N ASP A 533 -24.79 1.10 16.04
CA ASP A 533 -23.66 0.32 16.52
C ASP A 533 -23.27 0.79 17.93
N THR A 534 -22.67 -0.10 18.70
CA THR A 534 -22.32 0.13 20.11
C THR A 534 -20.92 -0.39 20.39
N ILE A 535 -20.06 0.44 20.98
CA ILE A 535 -18.72 0.07 21.44
C ILE A 535 -18.73 -0.03 22.97
N HIS A 536 -18.41 -1.21 23.48
CA HIS A 536 -18.28 -1.51 24.90
C HIS A 536 -16.83 -1.31 25.36
N HIS A 537 -16.65 -0.68 26.51
CA HIS A 537 -15.34 -0.36 27.08
C HIS A 537 -15.34 -0.38 28.61
N ASP A 538 -16.27 -1.16 29.19
CA ASP A 538 -16.29 -1.48 30.61
C ASP A 538 -15.23 -2.54 30.98
N HIS A 539 -15.08 -2.84 32.27
CA HIS A 539 -14.12 -3.84 32.77
C HIS A 539 -14.32 -5.26 32.18
N GLY A 540 -15.56 -5.67 31.88
CA GLY A 540 -15.86 -6.96 31.24
C GLY A 540 -15.60 -6.98 29.74
N HIS A 541 -15.57 -5.80 29.12
CA HIS A 541 -15.38 -5.59 27.69
C HIS A 541 -14.26 -4.57 27.42
N PRO A 542 -13.00 -4.87 27.78
CA PRO A 542 -11.92 -3.89 27.78
C PRO A 542 -11.39 -3.62 26.37
N SER A 543 -12.15 -2.88 25.55
CA SER A 543 -11.70 -2.43 24.24
C SER A 543 -10.40 -1.64 24.37
N ARG A 544 -9.37 -2.02 23.61
CA ARG A 544 -8.00 -1.52 23.78
C ARG A 544 -7.21 -1.45 22.48
N LEU A 545 -6.36 -0.43 22.40
CA LEU A 545 -5.38 -0.21 21.36
C LEU A 545 -4.00 -0.61 21.87
N SER A 546 -3.35 -1.56 21.19
CA SER A 546 -2.01 -2.05 21.54
C SER A 546 -0.98 -1.41 20.63
N LEU A 547 -0.11 -0.56 21.18
CA LEU A 547 0.91 0.19 20.41
C LEU A 547 2.31 -0.39 20.62
N PRO A 548 3.07 -0.69 19.55
CA PRO A 548 4.43 -1.19 19.66
C PRO A 548 5.42 -0.05 19.98
N VAL A 549 5.65 0.23 21.26
CA VAL A 549 6.54 1.30 21.72
C VAL A 549 7.99 0.82 21.73
N MET A 550 8.88 1.59 21.10
CA MET A 550 10.31 1.30 21.14
C MET A 550 10.91 1.73 22.48
N ARG A 551 11.52 0.78 23.21
CA ARG A 551 12.36 1.11 24.37
C ARG A 551 13.62 1.83 23.89
N ARG A 552 13.92 2.98 24.51
CA ARG A 552 15.16 3.73 24.26
C ARG A 552 16.23 3.38 25.27
#